data_AF-A0A2M9YK59-F1
#
_entry.id   AF-A0A2M9YK59-F1
#
_cell.length_a   1.000
_cell.length_b   1.000
_cell.length_c   1.000
_cell.angle_alpha   90.00
_cell.angle_beta   90.00
_cell.angle_gamma   90.00
#
_symmetry.space_group_name_H-M   'P 1'
#
loop_
_entity.id
_entity.type
_entity.pdbx_description
1 polymer ?
#
loop_
_entity_poly.entity_id
_entity_poly.type
_entity_poly.pdbx_seq_one_letter_code
_entity_poly.pdbx_strand_id
1 'polypeptide(L)'
;MKIEENKLSMIEKNQPNLKKAKTEDRYRMIQWIEKGNIDRIKEEIETRGKDFYGTNPLFFSASENNVSVLEYFESLGFPLDIRDSNNLSLHFYACRDRGKSEIVKFLLDKKIKPDSRDVLEAANKGKIEILKLYQSFGIDLKDPNLKNDNYTLLEIATFSNLECVKFLFEQGLTLEPSLLTRAVSLGKFDLVRYLVLEQKADPNTKVHERNAIHEACLGPSNHEPYEHLNILKFLHENGGDLNSPSNWIQTQIYTPLHFACRPGPQDKMPFIQYLLENGVDPDPQNPQSALSVADSKTRKKIFKYLEKKGIKMDQDPFQRSFQVEKLVAFAEKAIRKFAEENPDAIVFQFVIEGATISMSDLFDPEYYVGDWKYEGFAEFGEEDGFDFTLWQEHYDSMGADQNSPYALAISKVIEGLRERKAFDVLKRSKNFEARMIDHIY
;
A
#
# COMPACT_ATOMS: atom_id res chain seq x y z
N MET A 1 43.67 -9.78 45.07
CA MET A 1 42.99 -8.92 44.07
C MET A 1 42.98 -9.55 42.67
N LYS A 2 44.09 -9.66 41.92
CA LYS A 2 44.07 -10.27 40.56
C LYS A 2 43.74 -11.77 40.47
N ILE A 3 43.82 -12.52 41.58
CA ILE A 3 43.50 -13.96 41.60
C ILE A 3 42.01 -14.22 41.90
N GLU A 4 41.31 -13.25 42.52
CA GLU A 4 39.86 -13.34 42.78
C GLU A 4 39.03 -12.82 41.59
N GLU A 5 39.50 -11.78 40.89
CA GLU A 5 38.88 -11.32 39.64
C GLU A 5 38.89 -12.40 38.54
N ASN A 6 39.96 -13.19 38.45
CA ASN A 6 40.04 -14.31 37.51
C ASN A 6 39.15 -15.52 37.89
N LYS A 7 38.75 -15.64 39.17
CA LYS A 7 37.76 -16.65 39.58
C LYS A 7 36.33 -16.21 39.26
N LEU A 8 36.00 -14.92 39.38
CA LEU A 8 34.71 -14.41 38.90
C LEU A 8 34.58 -14.50 37.36
N SER A 9 35.63 -14.16 36.60
CA SER A 9 35.58 -14.25 35.13
C SER A 9 35.53 -15.68 34.57
N MET A 10 35.89 -16.68 35.38
CA MET A 10 35.80 -18.11 35.02
C MET A 10 34.45 -18.73 35.41
N ILE A 11 33.70 -18.11 36.33
CA ILE A 11 32.34 -18.54 36.68
C ILE A 11 31.32 -18.02 35.66
N GLU A 12 31.58 -16.87 35.01
CA GLU A 12 30.71 -16.34 33.95
C GLU A 12 30.87 -17.04 32.59
N LYS A 13 31.94 -17.81 32.37
CA LYS A 13 32.23 -18.46 31.06
C LYS A 13 31.81 -19.92 30.95
N ASN A 14 31.15 -20.48 31.97
CA ASN A 14 30.67 -21.86 31.96
C ASN A 14 29.20 -21.97 32.39
N GLN A 15 28.33 -21.13 31.81
CA GLN A 15 26.93 -21.55 31.70
C GLN A 15 26.85 -22.65 30.64
N PRO A 16 26.44 -23.89 30.98
CA PRO A 16 26.24 -24.94 29.99
C PRO A 16 25.29 -24.40 28.92
N ASN A 17 25.56 -24.73 27.66
CA ASN A 17 24.78 -24.32 26.50
C ASN A 17 23.32 -24.77 26.71
N LEU A 18 22.51 -23.93 27.38
CA LEU A 18 21.13 -24.25 27.75
C LEU A 18 20.40 -24.51 26.44
N LYS A 19 19.98 -25.76 26.24
CA LYS A 19 19.27 -26.18 25.05
C LYS A 19 17.96 -25.39 25.00
N LYS A 20 17.93 -24.30 24.22
CA LYS A 20 16.73 -23.47 24.08
C LYS A 20 15.65 -24.24 23.32
N ALA A 21 14.38 -23.95 23.64
CA ALA A 21 13.23 -24.48 22.93
C ALA A 21 13.33 -24.26 21.41
N LYS A 22 13.09 -25.31 20.63
CA LYS A 22 12.92 -25.22 19.18
C LYS A 22 11.51 -24.77 18.82
N THR A 23 11.27 -24.56 17.52
CA THR A 23 9.98 -24.13 16.99
C THR A 23 8.86 -25.09 17.37
N GLU A 24 9.08 -26.40 17.28
CA GLU A 24 8.10 -27.43 17.63
C GLU A 24 7.77 -27.44 19.12
N ASP A 25 8.78 -27.22 19.97
CA ASP A 25 8.59 -27.12 21.42
C ASP A 25 7.70 -25.90 21.76
N ARG A 26 7.99 -24.74 21.15
CA ARG A 26 7.19 -23.52 21.32
C ARG A 26 5.75 -23.71 20.88
N TYR A 27 5.51 -24.37 19.73
CA TYR A 27 4.15 -24.64 19.26
C TYR A 27 3.36 -25.53 20.23
N ARG A 28 3.97 -26.57 20.81
CA ARG A 28 3.30 -27.40 21.83
C ARG A 28 2.95 -26.59 23.07
N MET A 29 3.86 -25.74 23.55
CA MET A 29 3.61 -24.85 24.68
C MET A 29 2.43 -23.91 24.40
N ILE A 30 2.39 -23.28 23.22
CA ILE A 30 1.27 -22.40 22.80
C ILE A 30 -0.06 -23.16 22.80
N GLN A 31 -0.10 -24.38 22.27
CA GLN A 31 -1.32 -25.20 22.25
C GLN A 31 -1.82 -25.55 23.66
N TRP A 32 -0.92 -25.78 24.61
CA TRP A 32 -1.32 -26.02 26.00
C TRP A 32 -1.84 -24.75 26.68
N ILE A 33 -1.21 -23.59 26.40
CA ILE A 33 -1.66 -22.29 26.89
C ILE A 33 -3.06 -21.96 26.36
N GLU A 34 -3.27 -22.09 25.05
CA GLU A 34 -4.57 -21.87 24.38
C GLU A 34 -5.67 -22.77 24.98
N LYS A 35 -5.34 -24.02 25.32
CA LYS A 35 -6.28 -24.98 25.92
C LYS A 35 -6.44 -24.85 27.43
N GLY A 36 -5.71 -23.96 28.09
CA GLY A 36 -5.73 -23.88 29.56
C GLY A 36 -5.14 -25.11 30.26
N ASN A 37 -4.31 -25.91 29.59
CA ASN A 37 -3.80 -27.17 30.13
C ASN A 37 -2.60 -26.94 31.05
N ILE A 38 -2.89 -26.39 32.23
CA ILE A 38 -1.87 -26.01 33.23
C ILE A 38 -1.06 -27.21 33.72
N ASP A 39 -1.66 -28.39 33.81
CA ASP A 39 -0.98 -29.59 34.30
C ASP A 39 0.12 -30.05 33.33
N ARG A 40 -0.13 -30.01 32.02
CA ARG A 40 0.90 -30.27 31.00
C ARG A 40 2.01 -29.24 31.01
N ILE A 41 1.68 -27.96 31.24
CA ILE A 41 2.67 -26.89 31.34
C ILE A 41 3.57 -27.13 32.56
N LYS A 42 2.98 -27.49 33.71
CA LYS A 42 3.73 -27.85 34.92
C LYS A 42 4.68 -29.02 34.69
N GLU A 43 4.16 -30.13 34.15
CA GLU A 43 4.95 -31.33 33.82
C GLU A 43 6.13 -31.00 32.89
N GLU A 44 5.90 -30.21 31.84
CA GLU A 44 6.93 -29.81 30.89
C GLU A 44 8.01 -28.95 31.56
N ILE A 45 7.61 -27.98 32.39
CA ILE A 45 8.53 -27.06 33.08
C ILE A 45 9.35 -27.80 34.14
N GLU A 46 8.74 -28.74 34.88
CA GLU A 46 9.45 -29.64 35.80
C GLU A 46 10.48 -30.51 35.06
N THR A 47 10.11 -31.01 33.87
CA THR A 47 10.97 -31.92 33.09
C THR A 47 12.15 -31.20 32.44
N ARG A 48 11.92 -30.02 31.85
CA ARG A 48 12.95 -29.30 31.05
C ARG A 48 13.65 -28.18 31.79
N GLY A 49 13.11 -27.78 32.93
CA GLY A 49 13.54 -26.60 33.68
C GLY A 49 12.91 -25.32 33.16
N LYS A 50 12.71 -24.36 34.08
CA LYS A 50 12.02 -23.09 33.81
C LYS A 50 12.66 -22.26 32.69
N ASP A 51 13.99 -22.31 32.55
CA ASP A 51 14.72 -21.46 31.59
C ASP A 51 14.65 -21.99 30.14
N PHE A 52 14.14 -23.20 29.91
CA PHE A 52 14.11 -23.84 28.58
C PHE A 52 13.32 -23.02 27.54
N TYR A 53 12.21 -22.42 27.95
CA TYR A 53 11.34 -21.60 27.10
C TYR A 53 11.63 -20.09 27.19
N GLY A 54 12.45 -19.66 28.15
CA GLY A 54 12.62 -18.25 28.49
C GLY A 54 11.29 -17.60 28.89
N THR A 55 11.10 -16.33 28.53
CA THR A 55 9.89 -15.56 28.84
C THR A 55 8.78 -15.67 27.79
N ASN A 56 9.03 -16.35 26.66
CA ASN A 56 8.07 -16.48 25.58
C ASN A 56 6.68 -16.96 26.02
N PRO A 57 6.55 -17.98 26.91
CA PRO A 57 5.25 -18.45 27.36
C PRO A 57 4.38 -17.36 28.02
N LEU A 58 4.97 -16.34 28.65
CA LEU A 58 4.22 -15.27 29.30
C LEU A 58 3.48 -14.40 28.26
N PHE A 59 4.12 -14.04 27.15
CA PHE A 59 3.48 -13.26 26.08
C PHE A 59 2.31 -14.02 25.42
N PHE A 60 2.48 -15.32 25.20
CA PHE A 60 1.38 -16.16 24.68
C PHE A 60 0.26 -16.29 25.71
N SER A 61 0.58 -16.44 26.99
CA SER A 61 -0.44 -16.48 28.06
C SER A 61 -1.24 -15.18 28.11
N ALA A 62 -0.59 -14.02 27.93
CA ALA A 62 -1.26 -12.73 27.79
C ALA A 62 -2.18 -12.68 26.56
N SER A 63 -1.70 -13.12 25.40
CA SER A 63 -2.48 -13.15 24.16
C SER A 63 -3.70 -14.06 24.22
N GLU A 64 -3.60 -15.18 24.92
CA GLU A 64 -4.67 -16.18 25.07
C GLU A 64 -5.56 -15.92 26.31
N ASN A 65 -5.35 -14.81 27.01
CA ASN A 65 -6.07 -14.44 28.23
C ASN A 65 -6.05 -15.54 29.32
N ASN A 66 -4.91 -16.22 29.46
CA ASN A 66 -4.77 -17.32 30.40
C ASN A 66 -4.07 -16.86 31.69
N VAL A 67 -4.86 -16.28 32.60
CA VAL A 67 -4.39 -15.75 33.88
C VAL A 67 -3.74 -16.84 34.73
N SER A 68 -4.32 -18.04 34.78
CA SER A 68 -3.79 -19.14 35.62
C SER A 68 -2.39 -19.61 35.19
N VAL A 69 -2.08 -19.54 33.90
CA VAL A 69 -0.72 -19.83 33.42
C VAL A 69 0.24 -18.68 33.77
N LEU A 70 -0.19 -17.42 33.66
CA LEU A 70 0.64 -16.28 34.13
C LEU A 70 0.92 -16.33 35.63
N GLU A 71 -0.07 -16.65 36.45
CA GLU A 71 0.08 -16.84 37.91
C GLU A 71 1.08 -17.96 38.21
N TYR A 72 1.03 -19.06 37.46
CA TYR A 72 2.01 -20.13 37.61
C TYR A 72 3.43 -19.67 37.26
N PHE A 73 3.64 -19.01 36.12
CA PHE A 73 4.96 -18.49 35.77
C PHE A 73 5.44 -17.42 36.76
N GLU A 74 4.56 -16.54 37.24
CA GLU A 74 4.89 -15.59 38.31
C GLU A 74 5.36 -16.32 39.59
N SER A 75 4.69 -17.41 39.97
CA SER A 75 5.06 -18.23 41.15
C SER A 75 6.45 -18.88 41.03
N LEU A 76 6.94 -19.07 39.80
CA LEU A 76 8.30 -19.55 39.50
C LEU A 76 9.35 -18.42 39.48
N GLY A 77 8.93 -17.19 39.75
CA GLY A 77 9.78 -16.00 39.80
C GLY A 77 9.99 -15.32 38.45
N PHE A 78 9.15 -15.58 37.43
CA PHE A 78 9.20 -14.80 36.20
C PHE A 78 8.64 -13.39 36.43
N PRO A 79 9.36 -12.32 36.02
CA PRO A 79 8.81 -10.98 36.06
C PRO A 79 7.67 -10.84 35.04
N LEU A 80 6.62 -10.10 35.42
CA LEU A 80 5.48 -9.81 34.56
C LEU A 80 5.63 -8.48 33.79
N ASP A 81 6.49 -7.57 34.27
CA ASP A 81 6.87 -6.34 33.57
C ASP A 81 8.02 -6.60 32.58
N ILE A 82 7.76 -7.51 31.64
CA ILE A 82 8.71 -7.93 30.62
C ILE A 82 8.35 -7.39 29.25
N ARG A 83 9.36 -7.31 28.39
CA ARG A 83 9.22 -6.87 27.01
C ARG A 83 9.86 -7.86 26.06
N ASP A 84 9.22 -8.08 24.91
CA ASP A 84 9.78 -8.92 23.86
C ASP A 84 10.87 -8.19 23.07
N SER A 85 11.43 -8.83 22.03
CA SER A 85 12.46 -8.23 21.18
C SER A 85 12.00 -7.00 20.40
N ASN A 86 10.69 -6.79 20.26
CA ASN A 86 10.07 -5.62 19.63
C ASN A 86 9.63 -4.58 20.66
N ASN A 87 10.06 -4.74 21.92
CA ASN A 87 9.73 -3.90 23.06
C ASN A 87 8.23 -3.94 23.46
N LEU A 88 7.50 -4.98 23.08
CA LEU A 88 6.06 -5.13 23.36
C LEU A 88 5.85 -5.76 24.74
N SER A 89 4.92 -5.20 25.52
CA SER A 89 4.61 -5.63 26.89
C SER A 89 3.56 -6.74 26.91
N LEU A 90 3.31 -7.35 28.08
CA LEU A 90 2.18 -8.26 28.25
C LEU A 90 0.82 -7.57 28.00
N HIS A 91 0.68 -6.28 28.30
CA HIS A 91 -0.52 -5.51 27.98
C HIS A 91 -0.76 -5.43 26.47
N PHE A 92 0.28 -5.22 25.67
CA PHE A 92 0.18 -5.22 24.21
C PHE A 92 -0.39 -6.55 23.69
N TYR A 93 0.16 -7.67 24.16
CA TYR A 93 -0.31 -9.01 23.76
C TYR A 93 -1.76 -9.26 24.19
N ALA A 94 -2.15 -8.76 25.36
CA ALA A 94 -3.53 -8.82 25.86
C ALA A 94 -4.55 -8.00 25.02
N CYS A 95 -4.09 -7.08 24.17
CA CYS A 95 -4.97 -6.30 23.29
C CYS A 95 -5.23 -6.98 21.93
N ARG A 96 -4.47 -8.04 21.59
CA ARG A 96 -4.60 -8.77 20.32
C ARG A 96 -5.95 -9.47 20.21
N ASP A 97 -6.21 -10.07 19.05
CA ASP A 97 -7.54 -10.53 18.65
C ASP A 97 -8.24 -11.42 19.70
N ARG A 98 -7.51 -12.33 20.35
CA ARG A 98 -8.01 -13.22 21.42
C ARG A 98 -7.93 -12.65 22.84
N GLY A 99 -7.23 -11.54 23.00
CA GLY A 99 -7.02 -10.90 24.28
C GLY A 99 -8.33 -10.35 24.86
N LYS A 100 -8.52 -10.56 26.16
CA LYS A 100 -9.68 -10.10 26.93
C LYS A 100 -9.22 -9.32 28.16
N SER A 101 -10.18 -8.75 28.88
CA SER A 101 -9.95 -7.82 29.99
C SER A 101 -9.37 -8.45 31.26
N GLU A 102 -9.48 -9.77 31.45
CA GLU A 102 -9.07 -10.43 32.71
C GLU A 102 -7.56 -10.34 32.93
N ILE A 103 -6.75 -10.57 31.89
CA ILE A 103 -5.29 -10.49 32.00
C ILE A 103 -4.82 -9.05 32.23
N VAL A 104 -5.48 -8.08 31.58
CA VAL A 104 -5.20 -6.65 31.81
C VAL A 104 -5.51 -6.27 33.26
N LYS A 105 -6.66 -6.71 33.78
CA LYS A 105 -7.01 -6.49 35.18
C LYS A 105 -5.99 -7.10 36.13
N PHE A 106 -5.57 -8.33 35.88
CA PHE A 106 -4.53 -9.01 36.66
C PHE A 106 -3.22 -8.21 36.68
N LEU A 107 -2.73 -7.75 35.52
CA LEU A 107 -1.50 -6.95 35.43
C LEU A 107 -1.63 -5.61 36.18
N LEU A 108 -2.77 -4.91 36.03
CA LEU A 108 -3.05 -3.65 36.72
C LEU A 108 -3.15 -3.83 38.24
N ASP A 109 -3.76 -4.92 38.73
CA ASP A 109 -3.83 -5.26 40.15
C ASP A 109 -2.42 -5.48 40.74
N LYS A 110 -1.51 -6.04 39.94
CA LYS A 110 -0.06 -6.18 40.24
C LYS A 110 0.72 -4.87 40.08
N LYS A 111 0.05 -3.74 39.83
CA LYS A 111 0.62 -2.39 39.64
C LYS A 111 1.54 -2.28 38.42
N ILE A 112 1.41 -3.19 37.47
CA ILE A 112 2.09 -3.09 36.18
C ILE A 112 1.24 -2.18 35.31
N LYS A 113 1.80 -1.04 34.90
CA LYS A 113 1.06 -0.05 34.11
C LYS A 113 1.27 -0.34 32.61
N PRO A 114 0.25 -0.15 31.77
CA PRO A 114 0.45 -0.15 30.33
C PRO A 114 1.24 1.11 29.95
N ASP A 115 1.92 1.05 28.81
CA ASP A 115 2.46 2.22 28.14
C ASP A 115 1.51 2.73 27.03
N SER A 116 1.89 3.82 26.37
CA SER A 116 1.08 4.43 25.32
C SER A 116 0.83 3.46 24.15
N ARG A 117 1.79 2.61 23.79
CA ARG A 117 1.64 1.65 22.68
C ARG A 117 0.58 0.60 23.01
N ASP A 118 0.48 0.18 24.26
CA ASP A 118 -0.55 -0.74 24.73
C ASP A 118 -1.96 -0.14 24.62
N VAL A 119 -2.13 1.12 25.03
CA VAL A 119 -3.41 1.85 24.94
C VAL A 119 -3.83 2.03 23.48
N LEU A 120 -2.88 2.39 22.61
CA LEU A 120 -3.13 2.55 21.18
C LEU A 120 -3.53 1.23 20.52
N GLU A 121 -2.92 0.11 20.90
CA GLU A 121 -3.30 -1.21 20.37
C GLU A 121 -4.71 -1.60 20.83
N ALA A 122 -5.08 -1.32 22.08
CA ALA A 122 -6.45 -1.53 22.55
C ALA A 122 -7.47 -0.74 21.71
N ALA A 123 -7.17 0.52 21.35
CA ALA A 123 -8.02 1.34 20.49
C ALA A 123 -8.07 0.82 19.05
N ASN A 124 -6.92 0.43 18.48
CA ASN A 124 -6.81 -0.16 17.13
C ASN A 124 -7.66 -1.43 17.00
N LYS A 125 -7.71 -2.23 18.06
CA LYS A 125 -8.48 -3.48 18.13
C LYS A 125 -9.90 -3.30 18.65
N GLY A 126 -10.33 -2.07 18.96
CA GLY A 126 -11.68 -1.77 19.45
C GLY A 126 -11.99 -2.38 20.82
N LYS A 127 -10.98 -2.60 21.67
CA LYS A 127 -11.10 -3.25 22.98
C LYS A 127 -11.59 -2.26 24.05
N ILE A 128 -12.83 -1.82 23.93
CA ILE A 128 -13.45 -0.80 24.80
C ILE A 128 -13.34 -1.17 26.29
N GLU A 129 -13.56 -2.43 26.66
CA GLU A 129 -13.45 -2.86 28.07
C GLU A 129 -12.03 -2.76 28.62
N ILE A 130 -11.01 -2.94 27.79
CA ILE A 130 -9.61 -2.72 28.17
C ILE A 130 -9.34 -1.22 28.33
N LEU A 131 -9.83 -0.37 27.42
CA LEU A 131 -9.71 1.08 27.55
C LEU A 131 -10.37 1.62 28.82
N LYS A 132 -11.57 1.10 29.18
CA LYS A 132 -12.25 1.41 30.45
C LYS A 132 -11.41 0.99 31.67
N LEU A 133 -10.81 -0.20 31.64
CA LEU A 133 -9.92 -0.65 32.71
C LEU A 133 -8.71 0.28 32.86
N TYR A 134 -8.04 0.61 31.77
CA TYR A 134 -6.93 1.58 31.77
C TYR A 134 -7.33 2.91 32.39
N GLN A 135 -8.50 3.45 32.01
CA GLN A 135 -9.03 4.68 32.58
C GLN A 135 -9.29 4.56 34.10
N SER A 136 -9.86 3.43 34.55
CA SER A 136 -10.11 3.17 35.98
C SER A 136 -8.83 3.11 36.83
N PHE A 137 -7.68 2.87 36.20
CA PHE A 137 -6.35 2.90 36.82
C PHE A 137 -5.59 4.22 36.58
N GLY A 138 -6.29 5.26 36.15
CA GLY A 138 -5.78 6.64 36.10
C GLY A 138 -5.15 7.05 34.77
N ILE A 139 -5.38 6.31 33.68
CA ILE A 139 -4.92 6.71 32.35
C ILE A 139 -5.92 7.70 31.74
N ASP A 140 -5.45 8.91 31.47
CA ASP A 140 -6.26 9.91 30.78
C ASP A 140 -6.24 9.66 29.27
N LEU A 141 -7.35 9.15 28.73
CA LEU A 141 -7.49 8.90 27.29
C LEU A 141 -7.47 10.19 26.44
N LYS A 142 -7.56 11.37 27.06
CA LYS A 142 -7.43 12.66 26.38
C LYS A 142 -6.00 13.18 26.34
N ASP A 143 -5.03 12.46 26.91
CA ASP A 143 -3.63 12.89 26.86
C ASP A 143 -3.17 12.99 25.40
N PRO A 144 -2.78 14.17 24.90
CA PRO A 144 -2.34 14.35 23.51
C PRO A 144 -1.05 13.59 23.18
N ASN A 145 -0.36 13.04 24.18
CA ASN A 145 0.80 12.18 24.00
C ASN A 145 0.45 10.70 23.77
N LEU A 146 -0.83 10.31 23.92
CA LEU A 146 -1.33 9.00 23.48
C LEU A 146 -1.46 8.96 21.95
N LYS A 147 -0.31 8.88 21.29
CA LYS A 147 -0.17 8.84 19.83
C LYS A 147 1.05 8.02 19.43
N ASN A 148 1.08 7.56 18.20
CA ASN A 148 2.32 7.09 17.57
C ASN A 148 2.84 8.17 16.60
N ASP A 149 3.90 7.87 15.88
CA ASP A 149 4.55 8.81 14.96
C ASP A 149 3.60 9.35 13.87
N ASN A 150 2.54 8.60 13.56
CA ASN A 150 1.62 8.88 12.46
C ASN A 150 0.23 9.31 12.92
N TYR A 151 -0.25 8.83 14.07
CA TYR A 151 -1.67 8.88 14.42
C TYR A 151 -1.92 9.14 15.90
N THR A 152 -2.95 9.94 16.18
CA THR A 152 -3.54 10.10 17.53
C THR A 152 -4.32 8.86 17.96
N LEU A 153 -4.69 8.77 19.24
CA LEU A 153 -5.59 7.73 19.75
C LEU A 153 -6.91 7.65 18.96
N LEU A 154 -7.53 8.80 18.66
CA LEU A 154 -8.81 8.86 17.97
C LEU A 154 -8.67 8.45 16.51
N GLU A 155 -7.60 8.86 15.83
CA GLU A 155 -7.28 8.39 14.47
C GLU A 155 -7.01 6.89 14.44
N ILE A 156 -6.32 6.34 15.44
CA ILE A 156 -6.06 4.90 15.54
C ILE A 156 -7.36 4.11 15.72
N ALA A 157 -8.30 4.62 16.52
CA ALA A 157 -9.59 3.99 16.69
C ALA A 157 -10.39 3.87 15.37
N THR A 158 -10.10 4.69 14.35
CA THR A 158 -10.74 4.56 13.03
C THR A 158 -10.41 3.26 12.31
N PHE A 159 -9.32 2.56 12.67
CA PHE A 159 -9.00 1.24 12.13
C PHE A 159 -9.84 0.12 12.76
N SER A 160 -10.49 0.39 13.91
CA SER A 160 -11.37 -0.54 14.63
C SER A 160 -12.84 -0.44 14.20
N ASN A 161 -13.80 -0.68 15.10
CA ASN A 161 -15.24 -0.51 14.85
C ASN A 161 -15.73 0.90 15.23
N LEU A 162 -16.97 1.22 14.83
CA LEU A 162 -17.61 2.51 15.11
C LEU A 162 -17.79 2.74 16.62
N GLU A 163 -18.08 1.68 17.37
CA GLU A 163 -18.35 1.72 18.81
C GLU A 163 -17.15 2.23 19.60
N CYS A 164 -15.93 1.88 19.19
CA CYS A 164 -14.70 2.37 19.82
C CYS A 164 -14.55 3.89 19.64
N VAL A 165 -14.80 4.38 18.43
CA VAL A 165 -14.75 5.83 18.14
C VAL A 165 -15.84 6.57 18.94
N LYS A 166 -17.07 6.04 18.99
CA LYS A 166 -18.17 6.60 19.81
C LYS A 166 -17.78 6.68 21.28
N PHE A 167 -17.23 5.59 21.83
CA PHE A 167 -16.76 5.55 23.21
C PHE A 167 -15.71 6.63 23.49
N LEU A 168 -14.74 6.85 22.59
CA LEU A 168 -13.73 7.90 22.77
C LEU A 168 -14.34 9.31 22.73
N PHE A 169 -15.32 9.58 21.87
CA PHE A 169 -16.07 10.84 21.92
C PHE A 169 -16.83 11.02 23.24
N GLU A 170 -17.43 9.95 23.78
CA GLU A 170 -18.08 9.97 25.11
C GLU A 170 -17.08 10.29 26.24
N GLN A 171 -15.78 9.98 26.05
CA GLN A 171 -14.73 10.37 27.00
C GLN A 171 -14.33 11.86 26.90
N GLY A 172 -14.92 12.59 25.96
CA GLY A 172 -14.68 14.03 25.74
C GLY A 172 -13.52 14.34 24.81
N LEU A 173 -13.08 13.38 23.96
CA LEU A 173 -12.17 13.69 22.85
C LEU A 173 -12.90 14.57 21.83
N THR A 174 -12.19 15.53 21.23
CA THR A 174 -12.75 16.46 20.25
C THR A 174 -12.52 15.96 18.83
N LEU A 175 -13.41 16.34 17.90
CA LEU A 175 -13.28 15.98 16.49
C LEU A 175 -11.99 16.58 15.88
N GLU A 176 -11.13 15.70 15.38
CA GLU A 176 -9.91 16.07 14.66
C GLU A 176 -10.19 16.28 13.17
N PRO A 177 -9.60 17.30 12.49
CA PRO A 177 -9.87 17.58 11.07
C PRO A 177 -9.64 16.40 10.12
N SER A 178 -8.66 15.54 10.41
CA SER A 178 -8.26 14.39 9.59
C SER A 178 -9.21 13.20 9.69
N LEU A 179 -10.08 13.15 10.71
CA LEU A 179 -10.85 11.96 11.04
C LEU A 179 -11.86 11.60 9.95
N LEU A 180 -12.54 12.60 9.39
CA LEU A 180 -13.49 12.39 8.29
C LEU A 180 -12.78 11.90 7.02
N THR A 181 -11.69 12.57 6.60
CA THR A 181 -10.91 12.15 5.43
C THR A 181 -10.37 10.73 5.59
N ARG A 182 -9.96 10.34 6.81
CA ARG A 182 -9.50 8.98 7.10
C ARG A 182 -10.65 7.97 6.99
N ALA A 183 -11.78 8.23 7.61
CA ALA A 183 -12.95 7.35 7.55
C ALA A 183 -13.39 7.11 6.10
N VAL A 184 -13.36 8.17 5.28
CA VAL A 184 -13.62 8.09 3.84
C VAL A 184 -12.57 7.23 3.14
N SER A 185 -11.28 7.47 3.34
CA SER A 185 -10.21 6.67 2.70
C SER A 185 -10.27 5.18 3.02
N LEU A 186 -10.78 4.83 4.22
CA LEU A 186 -10.97 3.45 4.68
C LEU A 186 -12.30 2.83 4.22
N GLY A 187 -13.14 3.56 3.50
CA GLY A 187 -14.45 3.09 3.05
C GLY A 187 -15.46 2.84 4.19
N LYS A 188 -15.23 3.36 5.40
CA LYS A 188 -16.06 3.08 6.57
C LYS A 188 -17.30 3.96 6.60
N PHE A 189 -18.29 3.62 5.77
CA PHE A 189 -19.47 4.46 5.55
C PHE A 189 -20.25 4.75 6.84
N ASP A 190 -20.42 3.77 7.74
CA ASP A 190 -21.10 4.00 9.02
C ASP A 190 -20.36 5.01 9.91
N LEU A 191 -19.02 5.00 9.88
CA LEU A 191 -18.21 6.00 10.57
C LEU A 191 -18.33 7.38 9.91
N VAL A 192 -18.29 7.45 8.58
CA VAL A 192 -18.53 8.70 7.84
C VAL A 192 -19.88 9.31 8.22
N ARG A 193 -20.95 8.51 8.23
CA ARG A 193 -22.30 8.96 8.61
C ARG A 193 -22.33 9.50 10.04
N TYR A 194 -21.74 8.78 10.98
CA TYR A 194 -21.65 9.22 12.38
C TYR A 194 -20.91 10.55 12.52
N LEU A 195 -19.74 10.69 11.86
CA LEU A 195 -18.93 11.90 11.95
C LEU A 195 -19.66 13.12 11.38
N VAL A 196 -20.35 12.98 10.24
CA VAL A 196 -21.08 14.09 9.61
C VAL A 196 -22.36 14.43 10.36
N LEU A 197 -23.20 13.43 10.68
CA LEU A 197 -24.54 13.67 11.24
C LEU A 197 -24.50 13.99 12.73
N GLU A 198 -23.67 13.30 13.50
CA GLU A 198 -23.65 13.40 14.96
C GLU A 198 -22.51 14.30 15.45
N GLN A 199 -21.30 14.13 14.91
CA GLN A 199 -20.13 14.97 15.29
C GLN A 199 -20.00 16.27 14.49
N LYS A 200 -20.89 16.50 13.51
CA LYS A 200 -20.93 17.73 12.69
C LYS A 200 -19.63 18.01 11.94
N ALA A 201 -18.92 16.95 11.52
CA ALA A 201 -17.74 17.08 10.68
C ALA A 201 -18.11 17.72 9.33
N ASP A 202 -17.43 18.80 8.96
CA ASP A 202 -17.61 19.48 7.68
C ASP A 202 -16.88 18.70 6.55
N PRO A 203 -17.61 18.17 5.54
CA PRO A 203 -17.02 17.48 4.39
C PRO A 203 -15.97 18.29 3.61
N ASN A 204 -16.00 19.62 3.74
CA ASN A 204 -15.12 20.53 3.03
C ASN A 204 -13.81 20.83 3.77
N THR A 205 -13.66 20.37 5.02
CA THR A 205 -12.43 20.54 5.80
C THR A 205 -11.25 19.92 5.06
N LYS A 206 -10.22 20.74 4.79
CA LYS A 206 -9.01 20.29 4.08
C LYS A 206 -7.92 19.86 5.05
N VAL A 207 -7.34 18.69 4.77
CA VAL A 207 -6.14 18.14 5.38
C VAL A 207 -5.17 17.77 4.26
N HIS A 208 -3.96 18.32 4.30
CA HIS A 208 -2.97 18.20 3.22
C HIS A 208 -3.56 18.54 1.83
N GLU A 209 -4.24 19.69 1.74
CA GLU A 209 -4.91 20.19 0.54
C GLU A 209 -6.09 19.34 0.01
N ARG A 210 -6.50 18.27 0.69
CA ARG A 210 -7.60 17.39 0.29
C ARG A 210 -8.69 17.36 1.35
N ASN A 211 -9.94 17.24 0.92
CA ASN A 211 -11.10 17.11 1.81
C ASN A 211 -11.79 15.77 1.57
N ALA A 212 -12.90 15.52 2.28
CA ALA A 212 -13.63 14.25 2.20
C ALA A 212 -14.12 13.91 0.78
N ILE A 213 -14.49 14.93 -0.02
CA ILE A 213 -14.95 14.75 -1.39
C ILE A 213 -13.81 14.28 -2.30
N HIS A 214 -12.62 14.87 -2.15
CA HIS A 214 -11.43 14.42 -2.88
C HIS A 214 -11.09 12.96 -2.56
N GLU A 215 -11.08 12.59 -1.28
CA GLU A 215 -10.78 11.20 -0.86
C GLU A 215 -11.84 10.21 -1.36
N ALA A 216 -13.11 10.60 -1.40
CA ALA A 216 -14.19 9.76 -1.94
C ALA A 216 -14.00 9.49 -3.43
N CYS A 217 -13.61 10.51 -4.22
CA CYS A 217 -13.31 10.38 -5.65
C CYS A 217 -11.98 9.65 -5.94
N LEU A 218 -11.02 9.71 -5.02
CA LEU A 218 -9.78 8.94 -5.12
C LEU A 218 -10.04 7.46 -4.86
N GLY A 219 -10.71 7.12 -3.75
CA GLY A 219 -10.97 5.74 -3.32
C GLY A 219 -9.70 4.89 -3.08
N PRO A 220 -9.78 3.84 -2.26
CA PRO A 220 -8.71 2.88 -2.10
C PRO A 220 -8.73 1.91 -3.29
N SER A 221 -7.56 1.58 -3.81
CA SER A 221 -7.41 0.75 -5.01
C SER A 221 -7.94 -0.68 -4.88
N ASN A 222 -8.19 -1.14 -3.65
CA ASN A 222 -8.55 -2.51 -3.29
C ASN A 222 -10.01 -2.71 -2.83
N HIS A 223 -10.88 -1.69 -2.87
CA HIS A 223 -12.31 -1.83 -2.54
C HIS A 223 -13.22 -1.78 -3.78
N GLU A 224 -14.44 -2.29 -3.63
CA GLU A 224 -15.48 -2.15 -4.65
C GLU A 224 -15.86 -0.67 -4.84
N PRO A 225 -15.79 -0.12 -6.07
CA PRO A 225 -16.01 1.31 -6.33
C PRO A 225 -17.37 1.82 -5.83
N TYR A 226 -18.39 0.95 -5.78
CA TYR A 226 -19.75 1.30 -5.39
C TYR A 226 -19.87 1.74 -3.93
N GLU A 227 -19.04 1.22 -3.02
CA GLU A 227 -19.06 1.60 -1.61
C GLU A 227 -18.63 3.06 -1.43
N HIS A 228 -17.57 3.45 -2.14
CA HIS A 228 -17.06 4.83 -2.15
C HIS A 228 -17.99 5.80 -2.87
N LEU A 229 -18.72 5.34 -3.89
CA LEU A 229 -19.73 6.16 -4.55
C LEU A 229 -20.87 6.52 -3.60
N ASN A 230 -21.28 5.60 -2.73
CA ASN A 230 -22.29 5.88 -1.70
C ASN A 230 -21.78 6.91 -0.68
N ILE A 231 -20.50 6.84 -0.30
CA ILE A 231 -19.85 7.86 0.52
C ILE A 231 -19.86 9.22 -0.18
N LEU A 232 -19.45 9.31 -1.45
CA LEU A 232 -19.47 10.56 -2.22
C LEU A 232 -20.86 11.18 -2.26
N LYS A 233 -21.89 10.38 -2.59
CA LYS A 233 -23.29 10.81 -2.63
C LYS A 233 -23.74 11.38 -1.30
N PHE A 234 -23.50 10.64 -0.22
CA PHE A 234 -23.85 11.06 1.12
C PHE A 234 -23.14 12.36 1.53
N LEU A 235 -21.84 12.49 1.25
CA LEU A 235 -21.10 13.71 1.58
C LEU A 235 -21.63 14.91 0.79
N HIS A 236 -21.94 14.74 -0.49
CA HIS A 236 -22.55 15.78 -1.32
C HIS A 236 -23.94 16.19 -0.80
N GLU A 237 -24.80 15.23 -0.47
CA GLU A 237 -26.12 15.48 0.14
C GLU A 237 -26.02 16.24 1.48
N ASN A 238 -24.87 16.19 2.14
CA ASN A 238 -24.57 16.90 3.39
C ASN A 238 -23.63 18.10 3.20
N GLY A 239 -23.66 18.74 2.02
CA GLY A 239 -23.00 20.03 1.78
C GLY A 239 -21.55 19.95 1.31
N GLY A 240 -21.08 18.77 0.91
CA GLY A 240 -19.77 18.61 0.29
C GLY A 240 -19.68 19.23 -1.10
N ASP A 241 -18.66 20.06 -1.32
CA ASP A 241 -18.42 20.76 -2.57
C ASP A 241 -17.73 19.86 -3.61
N LEU A 242 -18.48 19.51 -4.67
CA LEU A 242 -17.99 18.73 -5.80
C LEU A 242 -16.97 19.46 -6.69
N ASN A 243 -16.82 20.77 -6.52
CA ASN A 243 -15.89 21.62 -7.26
C ASN A 243 -14.74 22.14 -6.39
N SER A 244 -14.59 21.65 -5.15
CA SER A 244 -13.56 22.15 -4.24
C SER A 244 -12.18 22.07 -4.90
N PRO A 245 -11.40 23.16 -4.97
CA PRO A 245 -10.04 23.09 -5.50
C PRO A 245 -9.10 22.45 -4.50
N SER A 246 -8.03 21.81 -4.96
CA SER A 246 -6.96 21.19 -4.18
C SER A 246 -5.61 21.54 -4.80
N ASN A 247 -4.68 22.06 -4.01
CA ASN A 247 -3.30 22.30 -4.43
C ASN A 247 -2.38 21.12 -4.07
N TRP A 248 -2.94 19.90 -4.04
CA TRP A 248 -2.20 18.68 -3.69
C TRP A 248 -0.98 18.46 -4.61
N ILE A 249 -1.11 18.80 -5.90
CA ILE A 249 0.04 19.00 -6.78
C ILE A 249 0.32 20.51 -6.86
N GLN A 250 1.54 20.93 -6.51
CA GLN A 250 1.89 22.36 -6.47
C GLN A 250 1.78 23.08 -7.83
N THR A 251 1.84 22.33 -8.94
CA THR A 251 1.87 22.88 -10.30
C THR A 251 0.49 23.05 -10.94
N GLN A 252 -0.57 22.49 -10.35
CA GLN A 252 -1.92 22.52 -10.93
C GLN A 252 -3.02 22.26 -9.90
N ILE A 253 -4.18 22.89 -10.10
CA ILE A 253 -5.34 22.73 -9.23
C ILE A 253 -6.04 21.41 -9.58
N TYR A 254 -6.25 20.55 -8.58
CA TYR A 254 -7.08 19.37 -8.70
C TYR A 254 -8.47 19.63 -8.13
N THR A 255 -9.49 19.14 -8.80
CA THR A 255 -10.88 19.09 -8.29
C THR A 255 -11.26 17.62 -8.04
N PRO A 256 -12.38 17.33 -7.37
CA PRO A 256 -12.89 15.97 -7.25
C PRO A 256 -12.97 15.22 -8.58
N LEU A 257 -13.33 15.90 -9.68
CA LEU A 257 -13.33 15.29 -11.02
C LEU A 257 -11.93 14.89 -11.48
N HIS A 258 -10.88 15.68 -11.18
CA HIS A 258 -9.51 15.27 -11.48
C HIS A 258 -9.14 13.98 -10.78
N PHE A 259 -9.47 13.83 -9.49
CA PHE A 259 -9.21 12.60 -8.74
C PHE A 259 -10.02 11.40 -9.27
N ALA A 260 -11.26 11.62 -9.71
CA ALA A 260 -12.09 10.60 -10.34
C ALA A 260 -11.57 10.19 -11.72
N CYS A 261 -10.96 11.10 -12.46
CA CYS A 261 -10.34 10.85 -13.77
C CYS A 261 -8.97 10.20 -13.69
N ARG A 262 -8.31 10.15 -12.52
CA ARG A 262 -6.98 9.52 -12.41
C ARG A 262 -7.01 8.04 -12.81
N PRO A 263 -6.03 7.58 -13.61
CA PRO A 263 -5.90 6.17 -13.94
C PRO A 263 -5.77 5.31 -12.69
N GLY A 264 -6.33 4.10 -12.75
CA GLY A 264 -6.28 3.13 -11.68
C GLY A 264 -6.99 1.83 -12.07
N PRO A 265 -6.90 0.79 -11.23
CA PRO A 265 -7.43 -0.55 -11.56
C PRO A 265 -8.96 -0.61 -11.62
N GLN A 266 -9.66 0.41 -11.11
CA GLN A 266 -11.12 0.43 -10.97
C GLN A 266 -11.81 1.26 -12.06
N ASP A 267 -13.00 0.83 -12.50
CA ASP A 267 -13.84 1.64 -13.40
C ASP A 267 -14.48 2.80 -12.63
N LYS A 268 -13.85 3.99 -12.70
CA LYS A 268 -14.33 5.21 -12.03
C LYS A 268 -15.44 5.95 -12.79
N MET A 269 -15.93 5.42 -13.91
CA MET A 269 -17.04 6.05 -14.64
C MET A 269 -18.28 6.37 -13.80
N PRO A 270 -18.71 5.55 -12.82
CA PRO A 270 -19.85 5.90 -11.96
C PRO A 270 -19.64 7.19 -11.15
N PHE A 271 -18.41 7.46 -10.69
CA PHE A 271 -18.08 8.70 -9.99
C PHE A 271 -18.13 9.87 -10.94
N ILE A 272 -17.51 9.73 -12.12
CA ILE A 272 -17.47 10.77 -13.14
C ILE A 272 -18.89 11.12 -13.59
N GLN A 273 -19.73 10.12 -13.88
CA GLN A 273 -21.14 10.34 -14.22
C GLN A 273 -21.88 11.10 -13.12
N TYR A 274 -21.73 10.68 -11.86
CA TYR A 274 -22.36 11.36 -10.75
C TYR A 274 -21.93 12.83 -10.63
N LEU A 275 -20.63 13.12 -10.76
CA LEU A 275 -20.11 14.49 -10.73
C LEU A 275 -20.70 15.35 -11.87
N LEU A 276 -20.68 14.83 -13.10
CA LEU A 276 -21.22 15.52 -14.27
C LEU A 276 -22.74 15.75 -14.17
N GLU A 277 -23.49 14.78 -13.65
CA GLU A 277 -24.94 14.89 -13.42
C GLU A 277 -25.30 15.93 -12.37
N ASN A 278 -24.37 16.22 -11.45
CA ASN A 278 -24.52 17.22 -10.40
C ASN A 278 -23.80 18.54 -10.73
N GLY A 279 -23.59 18.81 -12.02
CA GLY A 279 -23.19 20.14 -12.51
C GLY A 279 -21.70 20.47 -12.41
N VAL A 280 -20.83 19.48 -12.19
CA VAL A 280 -19.39 19.66 -12.34
C VAL A 280 -19.06 19.82 -13.82
N ASP A 281 -18.43 20.95 -14.19
CA ASP A 281 -18.02 21.22 -15.56
C ASP A 281 -16.74 20.44 -15.91
N PRO A 282 -16.76 19.56 -16.93
CA PRO A 282 -15.56 18.87 -17.38
C PRO A 282 -14.57 19.76 -18.14
N ASP A 283 -14.98 20.95 -18.60
CA ASP A 283 -14.19 21.92 -19.37
C ASP A 283 -13.24 21.24 -20.38
N PRO A 284 -13.78 20.50 -21.38
CA PRO A 284 -13.00 19.58 -22.19
C PRO A 284 -11.96 20.27 -23.09
N GLN A 285 -12.04 21.59 -23.25
CA GLN A 285 -11.10 22.39 -24.05
C GLN A 285 -9.93 22.91 -23.23
N ASN A 286 -10.01 22.86 -21.90
CA ASN A 286 -8.96 23.33 -21.03
C ASN A 286 -7.85 22.27 -20.89
N PRO A 287 -6.59 22.62 -21.22
CA PRO A 287 -5.44 21.72 -21.09
C PRO A 287 -5.23 21.17 -19.66
N GLN A 288 -5.70 21.92 -18.66
CA GLN A 288 -5.61 21.56 -17.24
C GLN A 288 -6.93 21.01 -16.69
N SER A 289 -7.87 20.61 -17.54
CA SER A 289 -9.11 19.97 -17.08
C SER A 289 -8.87 18.55 -16.57
N ALA A 290 -9.85 18.01 -15.85
CA ALA A 290 -9.79 16.64 -15.36
C ALA A 290 -9.63 15.60 -16.47
N LEU A 291 -10.08 15.91 -17.70
CA LEU A 291 -9.98 15.01 -18.84
C LEU A 291 -8.53 14.83 -19.31
N SER A 292 -7.66 15.80 -19.11
CA SER A 292 -6.23 15.67 -19.46
C SER A 292 -5.53 14.62 -18.63
N VAL A 293 -6.04 14.34 -17.42
CA VAL A 293 -5.50 13.35 -16.47
C VAL A 293 -6.00 11.93 -16.77
N ALA A 294 -7.15 11.78 -17.43
CA ALA A 294 -7.73 10.46 -17.71
C ALA A 294 -6.92 9.66 -18.73
N ASP A 295 -6.92 8.33 -18.59
CA ASP A 295 -6.40 7.44 -19.62
C ASP A 295 -7.27 7.48 -20.90
N SER A 296 -6.73 6.98 -22.01
CA SER A 296 -7.41 7.02 -23.31
C SER A 296 -8.74 6.27 -23.34
N LYS A 297 -8.86 5.16 -22.60
CA LYS A 297 -10.07 4.32 -22.54
C LYS A 297 -11.18 5.02 -21.76
N THR A 298 -10.83 5.60 -20.61
CA THR A 298 -11.70 6.36 -19.74
C THR A 298 -12.16 7.64 -20.44
N ARG A 299 -11.25 8.42 -21.05
CA ARG A 299 -11.62 9.60 -21.86
C ARG A 299 -12.65 9.27 -22.94
N LYS A 300 -12.46 8.19 -23.71
CA LYS A 300 -13.43 7.74 -24.73
C LYS A 300 -14.81 7.48 -24.14
N LYS A 301 -14.89 6.82 -22.97
CA LYS A 301 -16.16 6.60 -22.27
C LYS A 301 -16.79 7.93 -21.82
N ILE A 302 -15.98 8.87 -21.31
CA ILE A 302 -16.44 10.21 -20.91
C ILE A 302 -17.00 10.97 -22.13
N PHE A 303 -16.27 11.05 -23.24
CA PHE A 303 -16.75 11.76 -24.43
C PHE A 303 -18.05 11.15 -24.97
N LYS A 304 -18.15 9.82 -25.04
CA LYS A 304 -19.41 9.14 -25.43
C LYS A 304 -20.57 9.49 -24.49
N TYR A 305 -20.29 9.70 -23.20
CA TYR A 305 -21.28 10.15 -22.23
C TYR A 305 -21.66 11.63 -22.44
N LEU A 306 -20.67 12.51 -22.65
CA LEU A 306 -20.88 13.94 -22.92
C LEU A 306 -21.66 14.18 -24.22
N GLU A 307 -21.40 13.41 -25.28
CA GLU A 307 -22.16 13.44 -26.54
C GLU A 307 -23.65 13.15 -26.32
N LYS A 308 -23.97 12.15 -25.48
CA LYS A 308 -25.36 11.84 -25.11
C LYS A 308 -26.04 12.98 -24.35
N LYS A 309 -25.27 13.83 -23.67
CA LYS A 309 -25.75 15.02 -22.98
C LYS A 309 -25.77 16.27 -23.88
N GLY A 310 -25.43 16.12 -25.17
CA GLY A 310 -25.45 17.19 -26.16
C GLY A 310 -24.15 17.99 -26.28
N ILE A 311 -23.10 17.62 -25.54
CA ILE A 311 -21.76 18.21 -25.68
C ILE A 311 -21.04 17.43 -26.78
N LYS A 312 -21.01 18.00 -27.99
CA LYS A 312 -20.28 17.41 -29.12
C LYS A 312 -18.81 17.79 -29.05
N MET A 313 -17.95 16.80 -29.24
CA MET A 313 -16.52 16.98 -29.39
C MET A 313 -16.14 16.60 -30.81
N ASP A 314 -15.44 17.47 -31.53
CA ASP A 314 -14.99 17.18 -32.90
C ASP A 314 -13.80 16.20 -32.90
N GLN A 315 -12.94 16.28 -31.87
CA GLN A 315 -11.79 15.42 -31.65
C GLN A 315 -11.42 15.40 -30.15
N ASP A 316 -10.65 14.39 -29.72
CA ASP A 316 -10.05 14.37 -28.37
C ASP A 316 -8.86 15.35 -28.33
N PRO A 317 -8.95 16.49 -27.62
CA PRO A 317 -7.86 17.46 -27.56
C PRO A 317 -6.66 16.95 -26.76
N PHE A 318 -6.84 15.85 -26.01
CA PHE A 318 -5.80 15.16 -25.24
C PHE A 318 -5.36 13.87 -25.94
N GLN A 319 -5.69 13.71 -27.23
CA GLN A 319 -5.32 12.52 -27.98
C GLN A 319 -3.81 12.31 -27.93
N ARG A 320 -3.41 11.19 -27.32
CA ARG A 320 -2.02 10.75 -27.27
C ARG A 320 -1.74 9.84 -28.45
N SER A 321 -0.52 9.89 -28.98
CA SER A 321 -0.07 9.00 -30.06
C SER A 321 1.44 8.96 -30.15
N PHE A 322 1.99 7.78 -30.45
CA PHE A 322 3.40 7.64 -30.84
C PHE A 322 3.66 8.32 -32.19
N GLN A 323 4.77 9.07 -32.30
CA GLN A 323 5.22 9.65 -33.58
C GLN A 323 6.11 8.64 -34.29
N VAL A 324 5.49 7.62 -34.88
CA VAL A 324 6.17 6.45 -35.50
C VAL A 324 7.33 6.86 -36.42
N GLU A 325 7.14 7.88 -37.25
CA GLU A 325 8.17 8.35 -38.19
C GLU A 325 9.46 8.83 -37.49
N LYS A 326 9.33 9.53 -36.36
CA LYS A 326 10.49 9.97 -35.57
C LYS A 326 11.15 8.79 -34.87
N LEU A 327 10.37 7.87 -34.32
CA LEU A 327 10.89 6.64 -33.71
C LEU A 327 11.69 5.81 -34.72
N VAL A 328 11.18 5.67 -35.96
CA VAL A 328 11.91 5.00 -37.05
C VAL A 328 13.23 5.72 -37.34
N ALA A 329 13.21 7.05 -37.48
CA ALA A 329 14.42 7.82 -37.76
C ALA A 329 15.45 7.74 -36.62
N PHE A 330 15.01 7.77 -35.37
CA PHE A 330 15.86 7.58 -34.20
C PHE A 330 16.51 6.19 -34.19
N ALA A 331 15.69 5.13 -34.31
CA ALA A 331 16.17 3.75 -34.29
C ALA A 331 17.13 3.46 -35.46
N GLU A 332 16.85 4.00 -36.65
CA GLU A 332 17.76 3.89 -37.80
C GLU A 332 19.13 4.51 -37.50
N LYS A 333 19.14 5.71 -36.91
CA LYS A 333 20.39 6.38 -36.51
C LYS A 333 21.14 5.60 -35.44
N ALA A 334 20.43 5.05 -34.45
CA ALA A 334 21.00 4.22 -33.41
C ALA A 334 21.64 2.95 -33.99
N ILE A 335 20.96 2.27 -34.92
CA ILE A 335 21.48 1.09 -35.63
C ILE A 335 22.76 1.41 -36.41
N ARG A 336 22.80 2.54 -37.12
CA ARG A 336 24.01 2.97 -37.86
C ARG A 336 25.18 3.24 -36.93
N LYS A 337 24.94 3.99 -35.85
CA LYS A 337 25.96 4.25 -34.82
C LYS A 337 26.49 2.95 -34.21
N PHE A 338 25.59 2.03 -33.87
CA PHE A 338 25.97 0.71 -33.35
C PHE A 338 26.88 -0.05 -34.34
N ALA A 339 26.55 -0.04 -35.63
CA ALA A 339 27.33 -0.71 -36.67
C ALA A 339 28.74 -0.11 -36.83
N GLU A 340 28.87 1.20 -36.69
CA GLU A 340 30.17 1.91 -36.72
C GLU A 340 31.03 1.58 -35.49
N GLU A 341 30.41 1.50 -34.32
CA GLU A 341 31.10 1.17 -33.05
C GLU A 341 31.43 -0.32 -32.93
N ASN A 342 30.68 -1.20 -33.61
CA ASN A 342 30.80 -2.66 -33.52
C ASN A 342 30.94 -3.31 -34.91
N PRO A 343 31.98 -2.97 -35.70
CA PRO A 343 32.07 -3.36 -37.12
C PRO A 343 32.17 -4.88 -37.35
N ASP A 344 32.53 -5.66 -36.32
CA ASP A 344 32.69 -7.11 -36.39
C ASP A 344 31.57 -7.90 -35.69
N ALA A 345 30.61 -7.22 -35.08
CA ALA A 345 29.48 -7.88 -34.44
C ALA A 345 28.58 -8.56 -35.49
N ILE A 346 28.32 -9.85 -35.32
CA ILE A 346 27.27 -10.56 -36.07
C ILE A 346 25.99 -10.50 -35.25
N VAL A 347 24.99 -9.79 -35.73
CA VAL A 347 23.70 -9.62 -35.04
C VAL A 347 22.75 -10.73 -35.42
N PHE A 348 22.17 -11.39 -34.42
CA PHE A 348 21.16 -12.43 -34.59
C PHE A 348 19.75 -11.91 -34.36
N GLN A 349 19.55 -11.05 -33.37
CA GLN A 349 18.22 -10.56 -33.03
C GLN A 349 18.28 -9.06 -32.71
N PHE A 350 17.21 -8.37 -33.08
CA PHE A 350 16.92 -6.99 -32.73
C PHE A 350 15.55 -6.94 -32.06
N VAL A 351 15.47 -6.30 -30.90
CA VAL A 351 14.20 -6.17 -30.17
C VAL A 351 13.98 -4.76 -29.68
N ILE A 352 12.70 -4.42 -29.61
CA ILE A 352 12.21 -3.26 -28.88
C ILE A 352 11.33 -3.78 -27.75
N GLU A 353 11.71 -3.45 -26.52
CA GLU A 353 11.02 -3.78 -25.27
C GLU A 353 10.78 -2.48 -24.49
N GLY A 354 9.53 -2.07 -24.39
CA GLY A 354 9.18 -0.72 -23.92
C GLY A 354 9.84 0.37 -24.76
N ALA A 355 10.60 1.24 -24.10
CA ALA A 355 11.39 2.27 -24.78
C ALA A 355 12.77 1.76 -25.24
N THR A 356 13.18 0.57 -24.78
CA THR A 356 14.54 0.07 -24.90
C THR A 356 14.74 -0.69 -26.21
N ILE A 357 15.88 -0.46 -26.85
CA ILE A 357 16.31 -1.14 -28.08
C ILE A 357 17.53 -1.99 -27.76
N SER A 358 17.44 -3.29 -28.06
CA SER A 358 18.49 -4.27 -27.75
C SER A 358 18.86 -5.12 -28.95
N MET A 359 20.10 -5.61 -28.98
CA MET A 359 20.57 -6.57 -29.97
C MET A 359 21.29 -7.75 -29.31
N SER A 360 21.22 -8.93 -29.94
CA SER A 360 21.95 -10.12 -29.51
C SER A 360 22.99 -10.53 -30.55
N ASP A 361 24.16 -11.01 -30.08
CA ASP A 361 25.19 -11.65 -30.91
C ASP A 361 25.04 -13.18 -31.00
N LEU A 362 23.96 -13.72 -30.43
CA LEU A 362 23.58 -15.12 -30.53
C LEU A 362 22.06 -15.25 -30.68
N PHE A 363 21.59 -16.39 -31.19
CA PHE A 363 20.15 -16.64 -31.26
C PHE A 363 19.64 -17.11 -29.89
N ASP A 364 18.77 -16.34 -29.28
CA ASP A 364 18.09 -16.64 -28.04
C ASP A 364 16.60 -16.94 -28.31
N PRO A 365 16.15 -18.20 -28.23
CA PRO A 365 14.76 -18.54 -28.48
C PRO A 365 13.79 -18.03 -27.39
N GLU A 366 14.29 -17.75 -26.19
CA GLU A 366 13.47 -17.36 -25.02
C GLU A 366 13.38 -15.83 -24.86
N TYR A 367 14.18 -15.06 -25.61
CA TYR A 367 14.20 -13.60 -25.54
C TYR A 367 14.50 -13.04 -24.14
N TYR A 368 15.45 -13.65 -23.43
CA TYR A 368 15.93 -13.16 -22.15
C TYR A 368 16.93 -12.01 -22.35
N VAL A 369 16.37 -10.82 -22.67
CA VAL A 369 17.13 -9.65 -23.12
C VAL A 369 18.15 -9.16 -22.09
N GLY A 370 17.92 -9.39 -20.80
CA GLY A 370 18.85 -8.99 -19.73
C GLY A 370 20.24 -9.65 -19.78
N ASP A 371 20.40 -10.76 -20.52
CA ASP A 371 21.70 -11.41 -20.73
C ASP A 371 22.31 -11.08 -22.10
N TRP A 372 21.63 -10.25 -22.90
CA TRP A 372 22.11 -9.93 -24.24
C TRP A 372 23.30 -8.99 -24.16
N LYS A 373 24.32 -9.29 -24.97
CA LYS A 373 25.56 -8.51 -25.00
C LYS A 373 25.36 -7.02 -25.33
N TYR A 374 24.34 -6.70 -26.12
CA TYR A 374 23.98 -5.34 -26.49
C TYR A 374 22.56 -5.00 -26.02
N GLU A 375 22.21 -5.43 -24.81
CA GLU A 375 21.04 -4.93 -24.10
C GLU A 375 21.09 -3.40 -24.01
N GLY A 376 19.96 -2.75 -24.32
CA GLY A 376 19.75 -1.33 -24.09
C GLY A 376 20.77 -0.42 -24.75
N PHE A 377 21.28 -0.78 -25.93
CA PHE A 377 22.26 0.04 -26.65
C PHE A 377 21.67 1.40 -27.09
N ALA A 378 20.34 1.52 -27.13
CA ALA A 378 19.61 2.77 -27.31
C ALA A 378 18.23 2.71 -26.62
N GLU A 379 17.67 3.88 -26.32
CA GLU A 379 16.37 4.03 -25.65
C GLU A 379 15.62 5.22 -26.27
N PHE A 380 14.32 5.08 -26.51
CA PHE A 380 13.48 6.16 -27.02
C PHE A 380 13.13 7.17 -25.93
N GLY A 381 13.25 8.47 -26.24
CA GLY A 381 12.72 9.57 -25.43
C GLY A 381 11.36 10.10 -25.91
N GLU A 382 10.75 10.97 -25.10
CA GLU A 382 9.54 11.71 -25.51
C GLU A 382 9.82 12.61 -26.73
N GLU A 383 11.04 13.16 -26.82
CA GLU A 383 11.53 13.97 -27.93
C GLU A 383 11.59 13.20 -29.26
N ASP A 384 11.81 11.89 -29.18
CA ASP A 384 11.84 10.96 -30.32
C ASP A 384 10.43 10.53 -30.72
N GLY A 385 9.41 10.99 -30.00
CA GLY A 385 8.01 10.69 -30.27
C GLY A 385 7.48 9.46 -29.55
N PHE A 386 8.18 9.00 -28.50
CA PHE A 386 7.68 7.95 -27.61
C PHE A 386 6.65 8.51 -26.65
N ASP A 387 5.57 7.78 -26.39
CA ASP A 387 4.56 8.18 -25.42
C ASP A 387 4.57 7.22 -24.23
N PHE A 388 5.22 7.62 -23.14
CA PHE A 388 5.35 6.79 -21.94
C PHE A 388 4.01 6.49 -21.28
N THR A 389 3.01 7.36 -21.43
CA THR A 389 1.68 7.10 -20.84
C THR A 389 0.96 6.00 -21.62
N LEU A 390 0.97 6.03 -22.95
CA LEU A 390 0.40 4.96 -23.77
C LEU A 390 1.16 3.64 -23.62
N TRP A 391 2.48 3.70 -23.41
CA TRP A 391 3.25 2.52 -23.06
C TRP A 391 2.86 1.98 -21.68
N GLN A 392 2.74 2.83 -20.66
CA GLN A 392 2.31 2.40 -19.32
C GLN A 392 0.90 1.78 -19.36
N GLU A 393 -0.04 2.36 -20.13
CA GLU A 393 -1.37 1.79 -20.35
C GLU A 393 -1.29 0.35 -20.92
N HIS A 394 -0.36 0.09 -21.85
CA HIS A 394 -0.10 -1.25 -22.40
C HIS A 394 0.55 -2.18 -21.37
N TYR A 395 1.55 -1.67 -20.66
CA TYR A 395 2.29 -2.41 -19.65
C TYR A 395 1.39 -2.89 -18.51
N ASP A 396 0.48 -2.03 -18.02
CA ASP A 396 -0.48 -2.37 -16.97
C ASP A 396 -1.49 -3.45 -17.41
N SER A 397 -1.67 -3.65 -18.73
CA SER A 397 -2.44 -4.77 -19.29
C SER A 397 -1.64 -6.09 -19.35
N MET A 398 -0.40 -6.10 -18.83
CA MET A 398 0.57 -7.20 -18.92
C MET A 398 0.85 -7.64 -20.36
N GLY A 399 0.82 -6.70 -21.31
CA GLY A 399 1.03 -7.00 -22.73
C GLY A 399 -0.07 -7.84 -23.38
N ALA A 400 -1.21 -8.08 -22.71
CA ALA A 400 -2.26 -8.94 -23.23
C ALA A 400 -2.98 -8.34 -24.47
N ASP A 401 -2.94 -7.02 -24.65
CA ASP A 401 -3.56 -6.34 -25.79
C ASP A 401 -2.56 -6.10 -26.92
N GLN A 402 -2.49 -7.06 -27.86
CA GLN A 402 -1.69 -6.92 -29.08
C GLN A 402 -2.16 -5.79 -30.02
N ASN A 403 -3.34 -5.21 -29.77
CA ASN A 403 -3.88 -4.08 -30.52
C ASN A 403 -3.78 -2.75 -29.75
N SER A 404 -2.98 -2.71 -28.67
CA SER A 404 -2.75 -1.47 -27.94
C SER A 404 -2.06 -0.42 -28.85
N PRO A 405 -2.20 0.89 -28.53
CA PRO A 405 -1.48 1.93 -29.24
C PRO A 405 0.04 1.71 -29.29
N TYR A 406 0.63 1.18 -28.21
CA TYR A 406 2.05 0.83 -28.14
C TYR A 406 2.40 -0.32 -29.08
N ALA A 407 1.69 -1.45 -28.99
CA ALA A 407 1.98 -2.63 -29.79
C ALA A 407 1.88 -2.33 -31.29
N LEU A 408 0.85 -1.60 -31.69
CA LEU A 408 0.66 -1.14 -33.07
C LEU A 408 1.75 -0.16 -33.52
N ALA A 409 2.18 0.76 -32.65
CA ALA A 409 3.22 1.72 -32.98
C ALA A 409 4.58 1.05 -33.17
N ILE A 410 5.00 0.20 -32.25
CA ILE A 410 6.31 -0.47 -32.33
C ILE A 410 6.36 -1.47 -33.49
N SER A 411 5.25 -2.17 -33.78
CA SER A 411 5.15 -3.00 -34.99
C SER A 411 5.43 -2.17 -36.26
N LYS A 412 4.80 -0.99 -36.38
CA LYS A 412 5.05 -0.06 -37.49
C LYS A 412 6.47 0.51 -37.50
N VAL A 413 7.09 0.71 -36.35
CA VAL A 413 8.51 1.13 -36.28
C VAL A 413 9.39 0.06 -36.91
N ILE A 414 9.18 -1.21 -36.57
CA ILE A 414 9.97 -2.32 -37.11
C ILE A 414 9.72 -2.48 -38.62
N GLU A 415 8.47 -2.35 -39.07
CA GLU A 415 8.13 -2.32 -40.50
C GLU A 415 8.86 -1.17 -41.22
N GLY A 416 8.81 0.04 -40.67
CA GLY A 416 9.48 1.21 -41.24
C GLY A 416 11.01 1.04 -41.32
N LEU A 417 11.64 0.43 -40.32
CA LEU A 417 13.07 0.10 -40.34
C LEU A 417 13.41 -0.91 -41.46
N ARG A 418 12.54 -1.90 -41.70
CA ARG A 418 12.70 -2.86 -42.80
C ARG A 418 12.55 -2.17 -44.15
N GLU A 419 11.54 -1.31 -44.31
CA GLU A 419 11.30 -0.56 -45.55
C GLU A 419 12.47 0.37 -45.91
N ARG A 420 13.06 1.01 -44.90
CA ARG A 420 14.26 1.87 -45.06
C ARG A 420 15.56 1.09 -45.23
N LYS A 421 15.51 -0.24 -45.12
CA LYS A 421 16.69 -1.10 -45.11
C LYS A 421 17.70 -0.71 -44.03
N ALA A 422 17.20 -0.23 -42.88
CA ALA A 422 18.04 0.23 -41.78
C ALA A 422 18.98 -0.86 -41.27
N PHE A 423 18.57 -2.13 -41.36
CA PHE A 423 19.37 -3.28 -40.92
C PHE A 423 20.47 -3.71 -41.90
N ASP A 424 20.54 -3.17 -43.11
CA ASP A 424 21.54 -3.59 -44.12
C ASP A 424 22.97 -3.14 -43.78
N VAL A 425 23.13 -2.17 -42.88
CA VAL A 425 24.44 -1.75 -42.35
C VAL A 425 25.03 -2.74 -41.35
N LEU A 426 24.23 -3.69 -40.85
CA LEU A 426 24.66 -4.69 -39.87
C LEU A 426 25.18 -5.95 -40.56
N LYS A 427 26.24 -6.56 -40.01
CA LYS A 427 26.56 -7.97 -40.28
C LYS A 427 25.53 -8.83 -39.54
N ARG A 428 24.71 -9.56 -40.28
CA ARG A 428 23.56 -10.32 -39.74
C ARG A 428 23.74 -11.82 -39.89
N SER A 429 23.20 -12.58 -38.95
CA SER A 429 23.05 -14.03 -39.11
C SER A 429 22.06 -14.37 -40.23
N LYS A 430 22.07 -15.63 -40.70
CA LYS A 430 21.14 -16.09 -41.73
C LYS A 430 19.67 -16.09 -41.25
N ASN A 431 19.47 -16.27 -39.94
CA ASN A 431 18.18 -16.29 -39.26
C ASN A 431 17.94 -15.00 -38.46
N PHE A 432 18.41 -13.85 -38.97
CA PHE A 432 18.21 -12.59 -38.28
C PHE A 432 16.73 -12.26 -38.08
N GLU A 433 16.37 -11.86 -36.88
CA GLU A 433 15.00 -11.51 -36.52
C GLU A 433 14.92 -10.12 -35.88
N ALA A 434 13.88 -9.36 -36.25
CA ALA A 434 13.55 -8.08 -35.64
C ALA A 434 12.09 -8.12 -35.17
N ARG A 435 11.82 -7.93 -33.88
CA ARG A 435 10.46 -8.01 -33.33
C ARG A 435 10.28 -7.10 -32.11
N MET A 436 9.02 -6.75 -31.83
CA MET A 436 8.64 -6.22 -30.52
C MET A 436 8.54 -7.42 -29.57
N ILE A 437 8.97 -7.22 -28.33
CA ILE A 437 8.63 -8.15 -27.24
C ILE A 437 7.92 -7.36 -26.14
N ASP A 438 7.03 -8.04 -25.43
CA ASP A 438 6.47 -7.54 -24.18
C ASP A 438 7.43 -7.85 -23.04
N HIS A 439 7.37 -7.07 -21.97
CA HIS A 439 8.20 -7.33 -20.79
C HIS A 439 7.73 -8.62 -20.12
N ILE A 440 8.53 -9.69 -20.19
CA ILE A 440 8.22 -11.00 -19.61
C ILE A 440 8.91 -11.07 -18.23
N TYR A 441 8.11 -11.31 -17.18
CA TYR A 441 8.59 -11.56 -15.82
C TYR A 441 9.06 -13.00 -15.60
#